data_AF-A0A3S1H713-F1
#
_entry.id   AF-A0A3S1H713-F1
#
_cell.length_a   1.000
_cell.length_b   1.000
_cell.length_c   1.000
_cell.angle_alpha   90.00
_cell.angle_beta   90.00
_cell.angle_gamma   90.00
#
_symmetry.space_group_name_H-M   'P 1'
#
loop_
_entity.id
_entity.type
_entity.pdbx_description
1 polymer ?
#
loop_
_entity_poly.entity_id
_entity_poly.type
_entity_poly.pdbx_seq_one_letter_code
_entity_poly.pdbx_strand_id
1 'polypeptide(L)'
;MVRDAAPMVDTKAPPTYMHLHLKLKKLQLEEERLATIERDNRILLEKMSYIMRTRGRVDNRNNYEYKSLNREKRQRELLRVTKENQAILYRINMRKPEYSHIRWQEQWEENQKFMDNISHYPPEWWVKEERTPRKKQEKDDQDTDRTEAEESQKKEEEEKKAAEDEEKRKQQEDAAKDARKKEEEQKKKKEEEEQKKKKEEEERKRKEEEEQKRKEEEEAERKRKEAEEEARKKKEADAQQKEEQPKEVPVEEERADAKNESHA
;
A
#
# COMPACT_ATOMS: atom_id res chain seq x y z
N MET A 1 25.04 108.84 -11.06
CA MET A 1 25.49 107.83 -10.09
C MET A 1 24.30 106.98 -9.68
N VAL A 2 24.19 105.75 -10.18
CA VAL A 2 23.34 104.67 -9.63
C VAL A 2 24.05 103.37 -10.03
N ARG A 3 25.07 102.94 -9.29
CA ARG A 3 25.81 101.69 -9.59
C ARG A 3 25.86 100.69 -8.43
N ASP A 4 25.48 101.11 -7.22
CA ASP A 4 25.59 100.29 -6.01
C ASP A 4 24.22 99.91 -5.39
N ALA A 5 23.14 99.96 -6.17
CA ALA A 5 21.82 99.55 -5.68
C ALA A 5 21.70 98.02 -5.67
N ALA A 6 21.59 97.41 -4.49
CA ALA A 6 21.37 95.97 -4.35
C ALA A 6 19.97 95.60 -4.87
N PRO A 7 19.82 94.54 -5.68
CA PRO A 7 18.51 94.09 -6.15
C PRO A 7 17.66 93.60 -4.97
N MET A 8 16.50 94.22 -4.78
CA MET A 8 15.54 93.88 -3.72
C MET A 8 14.78 92.57 -3.99
N VAL A 9 14.86 92.05 -5.21
CA VAL A 9 14.12 90.86 -5.65
C VAL A 9 15.12 89.75 -5.97
N ASP A 10 14.93 88.59 -5.36
CA ASP A 10 15.71 87.39 -5.65
C ASP A 10 15.42 86.89 -7.08
N THR A 11 16.47 86.78 -7.89
CA THR A 11 16.42 86.31 -9.28
C THR A 11 17.11 84.95 -9.45
N LYS A 12 17.46 84.26 -8.35
CA LYS A 12 18.09 82.93 -8.43
C LYS A 12 17.12 81.90 -9.00
N ALA A 13 17.68 80.94 -9.74
CA ALA A 13 16.91 79.81 -10.24
C ALA A 13 16.33 79.00 -9.06
N PRO A 14 15.06 78.57 -9.15
CA PRO A 14 14.44 77.78 -8.08
C PRO A 14 15.21 76.47 -7.86
N PRO A 15 15.27 75.96 -6.62
CA PRO A 15 15.96 74.70 -6.31
C PRO A 15 15.39 73.54 -7.11
N THR A 16 16.25 72.75 -7.73
CA THR A 16 15.85 71.52 -8.41
C THR A 16 15.74 70.39 -7.40
N TYR A 17 14.60 69.72 -7.39
CA TYR A 17 14.37 68.58 -6.51
C TYR A 17 14.50 67.27 -7.28
N MET A 18 15.36 66.36 -6.77
CA MET A 18 15.62 65.06 -7.40
C MET A 18 14.37 64.18 -7.47
N HIS A 19 13.50 64.24 -6.46
CA HIS A 19 12.26 63.45 -6.42
C HIS A 19 11.21 63.86 -7.48
N LEU A 20 11.33 65.05 -8.08
CA LEU A 20 10.49 65.49 -9.20
C LEU A 20 10.94 64.86 -10.53
N HIS A 21 12.24 64.65 -10.69
CA HIS A 21 12.85 64.09 -11.90
C HIS A 21 12.91 62.56 -11.83
N LEU A 22 13.16 62.02 -10.64
CA LEU A 22 13.24 60.61 -10.35
C LEU A 22 12.06 60.25 -9.44
N LYS A 23 11.07 59.53 -10.00
CA LYS A 23 9.92 59.00 -9.25
C LYS A 23 10.35 57.80 -8.40
N LEU A 24 11.19 58.04 -7.38
CA LEU A 24 11.85 57.01 -6.57
C LEU A 24 10.86 55.98 -6.00
N LYS A 25 9.71 56.43 -5.48
CA LYS A 25 8.65 55.54 -4.97
C LYS A 25 8.08 54.61 -6.05
N LYS A 26 7.95 55.10 -7.29
CA LYS A 26 7.47 54.29 -8.41
C LYS A 26 8.51 53.23 -8.78
N LEU A 27 9.78 53.63 -8.86
CA LEU A 27 10.89 52.72 -9.16
C LEU A 27 11.00 51.62 -8.10
N GLN A 28 10.91 51.99 -6.83
CA GLN A 28 10.92 51.04 -5.71
C GLN A 28 9.76 50.04 -5.79
N LEU A 29 8.53 50.50 -6.06
CA LEU A 29 7.38 49.60 -6.21
C LEU A 29 7.52 48.66 -7.42
N GLU A 30 8.11 49.12 -8.52
CA GLU A 30 8.39 48.27 -9.68
C GLU A 30 9.44 47.21 -9.35
N GLU A 31 10.50 47.56 -8.62
CA GLU A 31 11.53 46.63 -8.15
C GLU A 31 10.97 45.59 -7.17
N GLU A 32 10.18 46.00 -6.18
CA GLU A 32 9.53 45.09 -5.22
C GLU A 32 8.58 44.11 -5.91
N ARG A 33 7.84 44.59 -6.93
CA ARG A 33 6.95 43.75 -7.74
C ARG A 33 7.75 42.73 -8.55
N LEU A 34 8.83 43.15 -9.20
CA LEU A 34 9.71 42.26 -9.97
C LEU A 34 10.36 41.20 -9.08
N ALA A 35 10.89 41.60 -7.92
CA ALA A 35 11.48 40.67 -6.95
C ALA A 35 10.47 39.62 -6.45
N THR A 36 9.19 39.99 -6.32
CA THR A 36 8.11 39.05 -5.97
C THR A 36 7.85 38.06 -7.10
N ILE A 37 7.71 38.56 -8.33
CA ILE A 37 7.52 37.73 -9.53
C ILE A 37 8.67 36.74 -9.69
N GLU A 38 9.91 37.19 -9.52
CA GLU A 38 11.10 36.33 -9.64
C GLU A 38 11.14 35.23 -8.57
N ARG A 39 10.80 35.57 -7.33
CA ARG A 39 10.69 34.59 -6.24
C ARG A 39 9.63 33.54 -6.53
N ASP A 40 8.45 33.97 -6.97
CA ASP A 40 7.33 33.07 -7.29
C ASP A 40 7.67 32.17 -8.49
N ASN A 41 8.29 32.73 -9.52
CA ASN A 41 8.78 31.97 -10.68
C ASN A 41 9.82 30.92 -10.27
N ARG A 42 10.75 31.27 -9.36
CA ARG A 42 11.73 30.32 -8.82
C ARG A 42 11.05 29.17 -8.09
N ILE A 43 10.11 29.47 -7.19
CA ILE A 43 9.35 28.45 -6.43
C ILE A 43 8.53 27.56 -7.38
N LEU A 44 7.90 28.16 -8.39
CA LEU A 44 7.13 27.43 -9.39
C LEU A 44 8.02 26.46 -10.16
N LEU A 45 9.17 26.93 -10.66
CA LEU A 45 10.12 26.09 -11.40
C LEU A 45 10.67 24.96 -10.53
N GLU A 46 10.96 25.23 -9.26
CA GLU A 46 11.38 24.20 -8.31
C GLU A 46 10.31 23.12 -8.13
N LYS A 47 9.06 23.51 -7.89
CA LYS A 47 7.92 22.59 -7.76
C LYS A 47 7.67 21.80 -9.05
N MET A 48 7.72 22.44 -10.21
CA MET A 48 7.59 21.78 -11.51
C MET A 48 8.72 20.77 -11.73
N SER A 49 9.96 21.15 -11.43
CA SER A 49 11.11 20.24 -11.53
C SER A 49 10.98 19.03 -10.60
N TYR A 50 10.44 19.24 -9.39
CA TYR A 50 10.17 18.19 -8.43
C TYR A 50 9.09 17.22 -8.93
N ILE A 51 7.99 17.74 -9.51
CA ILE A 51 6.93 16.94 -10.13
C ILE A 51 7.44 16.18 -11.36
N MET A 52 8.27 16.81 -12.19
CA MET A 52 8.84 16.17 -13.39
C MET A 52 9.83 15.05 -13.01
N ARG A 53 10.65 15.27 -11.96
CA ARG A 53 11.60 14.27 -11.45
C ARG A 53 10.89 13.13 -10.72
N THR A 54 9.89 13.46 -9.92
CA THR A 54 9.12 12.50 -9.13
C THR A 54 7.85 12.18 -9.89
N ARG A 55 7.87 11.10 -10.69
CA ARG A 55 6.84 10.62 -11.65
C ARG A 55 5.41 10.47 -11.09
N GLY A 56 4.81 11.56 -10.58
CA GLY A 56 3.42 11.68 -10.15
C GLY A 56 2.94 10.64 -9.14
N ARG A 57 3.65 10.45 -8.00
CA ARG A 57 3.03 9.73 -6.88
C ARG A 57 1.95 10.61 -6.25
N VAL A 58 0.70 10.35 -6.62
CA VAL A 58 -0.47 10.91 -5.94
C VAL A 58 -0.55 10.24 -4.56
N ASP A 59 -0.28 11.00 -3.53
CA ASP A 59 -0.43 10.62 -2.12
C ASP A 59 -1.87 10.74 -1.62
N ASN A 60 -2.78 11.29 -2.44
CA ASN A 60 -4.22 11.34 -2.18
C ASN A 60 -4.90 9.97 -2.39
N ARG A 61 -4.40 8.92 -1.74
CA ARG A 61 -5.21 7.73 -1.50
C ARG A 61 -6.11 8.02 -0.32
N ASN A 62 -7.33 8.46 -0.63
CA ASN A 62 -8.38 8.52 0.36
C ASN A 62 -8.74 7.07 0.76
N ASN A 63 -8.16 6.57 1.85
CA ASN A 63 -8.46 5.28 2.46
C ASN A 63 -9.82 5.30 3.18
N TYR A 64 -10.84 5.85 2.53
CA TYR A 64 -12.19 5.87 3.07
C TYR A 64 -12.82 4.48 2.95
N GLU A 65 -12.84 3.73 4.05
CA GLU A 65 -13.61 2.51 4.14
C GLU A 65 -15.10 2.85 4.14
N TYR A 66 -15.82 2.43 3.08
CA TYR A 66 -17.27 2.56 3.01
C TYR A 66 -17.92 1.75 4.15
N LYS A 67 -18.35 2.44 5.21
CA LYS A 67 -19.12 1.85 6.30
C LYS A 67 -20.57 1.67 5.83
N SER A 68 -20.88 0.50 5.28
CA SER A 68 -22.28 0.13 5.03
C SER A 68 -23.01 -0.01 6.36
N LEU A 69 -24.14 0.70 6.52
CA LEU A 69 -25.04 0.59 7.67
C LEU A 69 -25.47 -0.87 7.93
N ASN A 70 -25.51 -1.70 6.88
CA ASN A 70 -25.94 -3.10 6.93
C ASN A 70 -24.78 -4.10 7.16
N ARG A 71 -23.54 -3.63 7.35
CA ARG A 71 -22.36 -4.51 7.50
C ARG A 71 -22.53 -5.48 8.66
N GLU A 72 -22.96 -4.98 9.82
CA GLU A 72 -23.13 -5.79 11.02
C GLU A 72 -24.23 -6.84 10.86
N LYS A 73 -25.38 -6.45 10.28
CA LYS A 73 -26.47 -7.38 9.96
C LYS A 73 -26.01 -8.48 9.01
N ARG A 74 -25.29 -8.13 7.94
CA ARG A 74 -24.72 -9.11 6.99
C ARG A 74 -23.73 -10.04 7.68
N GLN A 75 -22.88 -9.52 8.57
CA GLN A 75 -21.91 -10.32 9.31
C GLN A 75 -22.59 -11.30 10.28
N ARG A 76 -23.62 -10.85 11.01
CA ARG A 76 -24.42 -11.71 11.89
C ARG A 76 -25.12 -12.81 11.12
N GLU A 77 -25.71 -12.48 9.98
CA GLU A 77 -26.38 -13.45 9.12
C GLU A 77 -25.40 -14.46 8.52
N LEU A 78 -24.22 -14.00 8.08
CA LEU A 78 -23.15 -14.87 7.61
C LEU A 78 -22.72 -15.87 8.69
N LEU A 79 -22.56 -15.43 9.93
CA LEU A 79 -22.23 -16.31 11.05
C LEU A 79 -23.35 -17.31 11.34
N ARG A 80 -24.62 -16.87 11.30
CA ARG A 80 -25.79 -17.75 11.48
C ARG A 80 -25.82 -18.86 10.43
N VAL A 81 -25.77 -18.49 9.16
CA VAL A 81 -25.77 -19.43 8.02
C VAL A 81 -24.58 -20.37 8.08
N THR A 82 -23.39 -19.85 8.42
CA THR A 82 -22.18 -20.69 8.55
C THR A 82 -22.34 -21.74 9.64
N LYS A 83 -22.88 -21.37 10.81
CA LYS A 83 -23.13 -22.30 11.92
C LYS A 83 -24.18 -23.35 11.55
N GLU A 84 -25.26 -22.94 10.88
CA GLU A 84 -26.29 -23.85 10.38
C GLU A 84 -25.72 -24.84 9.36
N ASN A 85 -24.91 -24.36 8.42
CA ASN A 85 -24.24 -25.19 7.42
C ASN A 85 -23.28 -26.20 8.08
N GLN A 86 -22.52 -25.78 9.10
CA GLN A 86 -21.67 -26.70 9.87
C GLN A 86 -22.49 -27.79 10.57
N ALA A 87 -23.64 -27.44 11.16
CA ALA A 87 -24.51 -28.41 11.80
C ALA A 87 -25.17 -29.37 10.79
N ILE A 88 -25.51 -28.91 9.59
CA ILE A 88 -25.97 -29.77 8.49
C ILE A 88 -24.86 -30.72 8.08
N LEU A 89 -23.66 -30.20 7.82
CA LEU A 89 -22.51 -30.99 7.40
C LEU A 89 -22.17 -32.08 8.43
N TYR A 90 -22.19 -31.73 9.71
CA TYR A 90 -21.99 -32.68 10.80
C TYR A 90 -23.04 -33.80 10.77
N ARG A 91 -24.33 -33.46 10.58
CA ARG A 91 -25.41 -34.45 10.49
C ARG A 91 -25.25 -35.37 9.28
N ILE A 92 -24.88 -34.83 8.12
CA ILE A 92 -24.65 -35.61 6.90
C ILE A 92 -23.48 -36.58 7.13
N ASN A 93 -22.37 -36.09 7.69
CA ASN A 93 -21.17 -36.91 7.86
C ASN A 93 -21.32 -37.98 8.96
N MET A 94 -22.07 -37.68 10.02
CA MET A 94 -22.32 -38.63 11.11
C MET A 94 -23.38 -39.68 10.77
N ARG A 95 -24.21 -39.44 9.76
CA ARG A 95 -25.23 -40.40 9.33
C ARG A 95 -24.56 -41.53 8.56
N LYS A 96 -24.65 -42.75 9.10
CA LYS A 96 -24.22 -43.96 8.38
C LYS A 96 -25.16 -44.22 7.19
N PRO A 97 -24.63 -44.68 6.05
CA PRO A 97 -25.47 -45.14 4.94
C PRO A 97 -26.36 -46.28 5.42
N GLU A 98 -27.65 -46.20 5.08
CA GLU A 98 -28.65 -47.22 5.43
C GLU A 98 -28.46 -48.49 4.60
N TYR A 99 -27.97 -48.31 3.37
CA TYR A 99 -27.72 -49.39 2.43
C TYR A 99 -26.22 -49.60 2.27
N SER A 100 -25.77 -50.83 2.48
CA SER A 100 -24.41 -51.25 2.16
C SER A 100 -24.40 -51.76 0.73
N HIS A 101 -23.74 -51.03 -0.17
CA HIS A 101 -23.59 -51.46 -1.56
C HIS A 101 -22.88 -52.81 -1.66
N ILE A 102 -22.00 -53.14 -0.71
CA ILE A 102 -21.31 -54.44 -0.65
C ILE A 102 -22.32 -55.54 -0.38
N ARG A 103 -23.18 -55.34 0.62
CA ARG A 103 -24.21 -56.34 0.98
C ARG A 103 -25.23 -56.51 -0.14
N TRP A 104 -25.61 -55.42 -0.81
CA TRP A 104 -26.51 -55.47 -1.96
C TRP A 104 -25.87 -56.19 -3.15
N GLN A 105 -24.58 -55.96 -3.40
CA GLN A 105 -23.83 -56.67 -4.43
C GLN A 105 -23.77 -58.17 -4.13
N GLU A 106 -23.44 -58.55 -2.90
CA GLU A 106 -23.43 -59.96 -2.46
C GLU A 106 -24.80 -60.62 -2.65
N GLN A 107 -25.87 -59.96 -2.20
CA GLN A 107 -27.24 -60.46 -2.38
C GLN A 107 -27.63 -60.56 -3.86
N TRP A 108 -27.19 -59.60 -4.68
CA TRP A 108 -27.43 -59.64 -6.11
C TRP A 108 -26.67 -60.79 -6.77
N GLU A 109 -25.41 -61.04 -6.41
CA GLU A 109 -24.62 -62.17 -6.91
C GLU A 109 -25.20 -63.53 -6.46
N GLU A 110 -25.66 -63.65 -5.22
CA GLU A 110 -26.38 -64.83 -4.74
C GLU A 110 -27.67 -65.05 -5.52
N ASN A 111 -28.43 -63.98 -5.76
CA ASN A 111 -29.64 -64.04 -6.54
C ASN A 111 -29.35 -64.39 -8.01
N GLN A 112 -28.27 -63.90 -8.61
CA GLN A 112 -27.84 -64.30 -9.96
C GLN A 112 -27.52 -65.79 -10.01
N LYS A 113 -26.75 -66.31 -9.05
CA LYS A 113 -26.48 -67.77 -8.96
C LYS A 113 -27.75 -68.59 -8.78
N PHE A 114 -28.69 -68.10 -7.97
CA PHE A 114 -29.98 -68.76 -7.79
C PHE A 114 -30.78 -68.74 -9.09
N MET A 115 -30.85 -67.60 -9.77
CA MET A 115 -31.48 -67.46 -11.09
C MET A 115 -30.83 -68.41 -12.10
N ASP A 116 -29.50 -68.47 -12.21
CA ASP A 116 -28.79 -69.40 -13.10
C ASP A 116 -29.13 -70.87 -12.79
N ASN A 117 -29.25 -71.22 -11.51
CA ASN A 117 -29.55 -72.59 -11.08
C ASN A 117 -31.01 -73.01 -11.33
N ILE A 118 -31.97 -72.08 -11.23
CA ILE A 118 -33.39 -72.36 -11.49
C ILE A 118 -33.79 -72.13 -12.95
N SER A 119 -32.94 -71.46 -13.72
CA SER A 119 -33.23 -71.13 -15.11
C SER A 119 -33.15 -72.39 -15.96
N HIS A 120 -34.22 -72.68 -16.69
CA HIS A 120 -34.28 -73.81 -17.61
C HIS A 120 -33.44 -73.58 -18.88
N TYR A 121 -33.12 -72.32 -19.16
CA TYR A 121 -32.37 -71.92 -20.35
C TYR A 121 -31.20 -71.02 -19.94
N PRO A 122 -30.03 -71.12 -20.60
CA PRO A 122 -28.86 -70.31 -20.28
C PRO A 122 -29.14 -68.80 -20.31
N PRO A 123 -28.42 -67.99 -19.51
CA PRO A 123 -28.38 -66.55 -19.71
C PRO A 123 -28.02 -66.27 -21.17
N GLU A 124 -28.77 -65.38 -21.82
CA GLU A 124 -28.62 -65.07 -23.26
C GLU A 124 -29.13 -66.14 -24.25
N TRP A 125 -29.92 -67.14 -23.84
CA TRP A 125 -30.49 -68.12 -24.79
C TRP A 125 -31.41 -67.51 -25.88
N TRP A 126 -31.91 -66.29 -25.67
CA TRP A 126 -32.68 -65.50 -26.63
C TRP A 126 -31.81 -64.60 -27.52
N VAL A 127 -30.51 -64.44 -27.21
CA VAL A 127 -29.58 -63.72 -28.07
C VAL A 127 -29.28 -64.62 -29.26
N LYS A 128 -30.06 -64.42 -30.33
CA LYS A 128 -29.92 -65.11 -31.61
C LYS A 128 -28.45 -65.06 -32.04
N GLU A 129 -27.82 -66.22 -32.07
CA GLU A 129 -26.71 -66.51 -32.97
C GLU A 129 -27.14 -66.00 -34.35
N GLU A 130 -26.43 -65.04 -34.93
CA GLU A 130 -26.70 -64.58 -36.30
C GLU A 130 -26.55 -65.79 -37.23
N ARG A 131 -27.69 -66.41 -37.55
CA ARG A 131 -27.78 -67.45 -38.56
C ARG A 131 -27.28 -66.84 -39.87
N THR A 132 -26.19 -67.41 -40.35
CA THR A 132 -25.60 -67.25 -41.69
C THR A 132 -26.61 -66.84 -42.78
N PRO A 133 -26.24 -65.96 -43.73
CA PRO A 133 -27.18 -65.34 -44.64
C PRO A 133 -27.74 -66.36 -45.64
N ARG A 134 -28.97 -66.83 -45.41
CA ARG A 134 -29.74 -67.60 -46.38
C ARG A 134 -30.88 -66.75 -46.94
N LYS A 135 -30.70 -66.34 -48.20
CA LYS A 135 -31.72 -65.77 -49.11
C LYS A 135 -33.07 -66.48 -48.97
N LYS A 136 -34.13 -65.78 -48.54
CA LYS A 136 -35.26 -65.31 -49.38
C LYS A 136 -36.48 -64.94 -48.55
N GLN A 137 -37.10 -63.84 -49.01
CA GLN A 137 -38.53 -63.52 -49.04
C GLN A 137 -39.16 -62.93 -47.78
N GLU A 138 -39.23 -61.59 -47.86
CA GLU A 138 -40.23 -60.68 -47.29
C GLU A 138 -41.59 -61.35 -47.08
N LYS A 139 -42.06 -61.34 -45.84
CA LYS A 139 -43.47 -61.13 -45.49
C LYS A 139 -43.54 -60.52 -44.09
N ASP A 140 -44.29 -59.43 -44.04
CA ASP A 140 -44.58 -58.58 -42.89
C ASP A 140 -45.14 -59.37 -41.71
N ASP A 141 -44.61 -59.11 -40.52
CA ASP A 141 -45.34 -59.16 -39.25
C ASP A 141 -44.74 -58.08 -38.33
N GLN A 142 -45.42 -56.94 -38.31
CA GLN A 142 -45.19 -55.78 -37.43
C GLN A 142 -45.90 -56.05 -36.09
N ASP A 143 -45.17 -56.18 -34.98
CA ASP A 143 -45.61 -55.69 -33.63
C ASP A 143 -44.72 -56.09 -32.43
N THR A 144 -43.60 -56.79 -32.59
CA THR A 144 -42.72 -57.15 -31.43
C THR A 144 -41.34 -56.49 -31.40
N ASP A 145 -40.95 -55.79 -32.48
CA ASP A 145 -39.63 -55.15 -32.61
C ASP A 145 -39.59 -53.72 -32.03
N ARG A 146 -40.75 -53.19 -31.60
CA ARG A 146 -40.87 -51.80 -31.13
C ARG A 146 -40.52 -51.66 -29.65
N THR A 147 -40.83 -52.66 -28.83
CA THR A 147 -40.61 -52.59 -27.36
C THR A 147 -39.17 -52.88 -26.96
N GLU A 148 -38.48 -53.83 -27.60
CA GLU A 148 -37.08 -54.14 -27.29
C GLU A 148 -36.12 -53.08 -27.86
N ALA A 149 -36.42 -52.52 -29.04
CA ALA A 149 -35.69 -51.38 -29.59
C ALA A 149 -35.87 -50.11 -28.73
N GLU A 150 -37.08 -49.84 -28.23
CA GLU A 150 -37.35 -48.69 -27.35
C GLU A 150 -36.67 -48.84 -25.97
N GLU A 151 -36.63 -50.05 -25.39
CA GLU A 151 -35.93 -50.29 -24.10
C GLU A 151 -34.40 -50.23 -24.23
N SER A 152 -33.86 -50.76 -25.33
CA SER A 152 -32.42 -50.71 -25.64
C SER A 152 -31.97 -49.28 -25.93
N GLN A 153 -32.75 -48.53 -26.70
CA GLN A 153 -32.49 -47.10 -26.97
C GLN A 153 -32.56 -46.27 -25.69
N LYS A 154 -33.48 -46.59 -24.77
CA LYS A 154 -33.62 -45.88 -23.50
C LYS A 154 -32.47 -46.16 -22.54
N LYS A 155 -31.97 -47.40 -22.49
CA LYS A 155 -30.75 -47.75 -21.74
C LYS A 155 -29.50 -47.11 -22.33
N GLU A 156 -29.34 -47.13 -23.66
CA GLU A 156 -28.24 -46.44 -24.33
C GLU A 156 -28.31 -44.92 -24.11
N GLU A 157 -29.50 -44.31 -24.12
CA GLU A 157 -29.68 -42.89 -23.81
C GLU A 157 -29.35 -42.56 -22.35
N GLU A 158 -29.72 -43.44 -21.40
CA GLU A 158 -29.39 -43.27 -19.99
C GLU A 158 -27.89 -43.41 -19.73
N GLU A 159 -27.22 -44.39 -20.35
CA GLU A 159 -25.75 -44.54 -20.26
C GLU A 159 -25.02 -43.37 -20.92
N LYS A 160 -25.49 -42.90 -22.09
CA LYS A 160 -24.91 -41.72 -22.76
C LYS A 160 -25.10 -40.45 -21.92
N LYS A 161 -26.27 -40.26 -21.30
CA LYS A 161 -26.51 -39.15 -20.36
C LYS A 161 -25.64 -39.25 -19.11
N ALA A 162 -25.49 -40.43 -18.53
CA ALA A 162 -24.64 -40.64 -17.36
C ALA A 162 -23.16 -40.34 -17.67
N ALA A 163 -22.67 -40.79 -18.84
CA ALA A 163 -21.32 -40.48 -19.31
C ALA A 163 -21.13 -38.98 -19.58
N GLU A 164 -22.11 -38.32 -20.19
CA GLU A 164 -22.07 -36.88 -20.47
C GLU A 164 -22.11 -36.05 -19.17
N ASP A 165 -22.89 -36.46 -18.18
CA ASP A 165 -22.95 -35.81 -16.86
C ASP A 165 -21.66 -36.03 -16.05
N GLU A 166 -21.03 -37.20 -16.18
CA GLU A 166 -19.72 -37.46 -15.55
C GLU A 166 -18.61 -36.63 -16.21
N GLU A 167 -18.64 -36.48 -17.54
CA GLU A 167 -17.69 -35.63 -18.27
C GLU A 167 -17.88 -34.15 -17.91
N LYS A 168 -19.13 -33.65 -17.84
CA LYS A 168 -19.43 -32.29 -17.39
C LYS A 168 -18.97 -32.04 -15.96
N ARG A 169 -19.09 -33.02 -15.05
CA ARG A 169 -18.56 -32.93 -13.68
C ARG A 169 -17.05 -32.81 -13.67
N LYS A 170 -16.32 -33.62 -14.45
CA LYS A 170 -14.86 -33.53 -14.56
C LYS A 170 -14.41 -32.18 -15.12
N GLN A 171 -15.07 -31.69 -16.17
CA GLN A 171 -14.79 -30.37 -16.75
C GLN A 171 -15.04 -29.22 -15.76
N GLN A 172 -16.10 -29.30 -14.95
CA GLN A 172 -16.37 -28.31 -13.90
C GLN A 172 -15.32 -28.38 -12.78
N GLU A 173 -14.86 -29.57 -12.41
CA GLU A 173 -13.86 -29.76 -11.36
C GLU A 173 -12.48 -29.21 -11.77
N ASP A 174 -12.08 -29.44 -13.03
CA ASP A 174 -10.82 -28.92 -13.56
C ASP A 174 -10.85 -27.40 -13.75
N ALA A 175 -11.97 -26.85 -14.21
CA ALA A 175 -12.17 -25.40 -14.24
C ALA A 175 -12.12 -24.77 -12.83
N ALA A 176 -12.68 -25.44 -11.82
CA ALA A 176 -12.62 -24.98 -10.43
C ALA A 176 -11.20 -25.06 -9.84
N LYS A 177 -10.42 -26.08 -10.19
CA LYS A 177 -9.00 -26.21 -9.80
C LYS A 177 -8.15 -25.09 -10.42
N ASP A 178 -8.34 -24.80 -11.71
CA ASP A 178 -7.64 -23.72 -12.38
C ASP A 178 -8.01 -22.34 -11.84
N ALA A 179 -9.29 -22.12 -11.51
CA ALA A 179 -9.73 -20.89 -10.86
C ALA A 179 -9.08 -20.69 -9.49
N ARG A 180 -9.02 -21.74 -8.66
CA ARG A 180 -8.34 -21.73 -7.35
C ARG A 180 -6.85 -21.44 -7.50
N LYS A 181 -6.19 -22.05 -8.47
CA LYS A 181 -4.76 -21.86 -8.74
C LYS A 181 -4.45 -20.42 -9.15
N LYS A 182 -5.29 -19.83 -10.00
CA LYS A 182 -5.19 -18.40 -10.39
C LYS A 182 -5.42 -17.47 -9.21
N GLU A 183 -6.39 -17.76 -8.33
CA GLU A 183 -6.65 -16.94 -7.15
C GLU A 183 -5.48 -17.00 -6.15
N GLU A 184 -4.89 -18.18 -5.95
CA GLU A 184 -3.74 -18.38 -5.07
C GLU A 184 -2.49 -17.66 -5.60
N GLU A 185 -2.25 -17.70 -6.92
CA GLU A 185 -1.15 -16.98 -7.57
C GLU A 185 -1.32 -15.46 -7.46
N GLN A 186 -2.54 -14.95 -7.59
CA GLN A 186 -2.84 -13.53 -7.37
C GLN A 186 -2.64 -13.10 -5.92
N LYS A 187 -2.99 -13.95 -4.95
CA LYS A 187 -2.73 -13.68 -3.52
C LYS A 187 -1.23 -13.62 -3.23
N LYS A 188 -0.45 -14.58 -3.74
CA LYS A 188 1.02 -14.58 -3.60
C LYS A 188 1.66 -13.34 -4.19
N LYS A 189 1.25 -12.92 -5.40
CA LYS A 189 1.75 -11.69 -6.04
C LYS A 189 1.44 -10.43 -5.22
N LYS A 190 0.23 -10.33 -4.65
CA LYS A 190 -0.15 -9.20 -3.78
C LYS A 190 0.67 -9.17 -2.50
N GLU A 191 0.88 -10.33 -1.88
CA GLU A 191 1.65 -10.45 -0.64
C GLU A 191 3.13 -10.08 -0.85
N GLU A 192 3.73 -10.52 -1.95
CA GLU A 192 5.10 -10.19 -2.33
C GLU A 192 5.26 -8.69 -2.63
N GLU A 193 4.30 -8.06 -3.30
CA GLU A 193 4.28 -6.61 -3.55
C GLU A 193 4.14 -5.80 -2.24
N GLU A 194 3.33 -6.28 -1.29
CA GLU A 194 3.18 -5.65 0.02
C GLU A 194 4.45 -5.75 0.86
N GLN A 195 5.11 -6.92 0.87
CA GLN A 195 6.39 -7.10 1.56
C GLN A 195 7.49 -6.20 0.98
N LYS A 196 7.52 -6.04 -0.35
CA LYS A 196 8.47 -5.14 -1.02
C LYS A 196 8.24 -3.68 -0.61
N LYS A 197 6.98 -3.23 -0.57
CA LYS A 197 6.63 -1.88 -0.11
C LYS A 197 7.01 -1.63 1.35
N LYS A 198 6.78 -2.61 2.24
CA LYS A 198 7.19 -2.52 3.65
C LYS A 198 8.71 -2.37 3.79
N LYS A 199 9.49 -3.17 3.04
CA LYS A 199 10.95 -3.04 3.02
C LYS A 199 11.43 -1.67 2.52
N GLU A 200 10.86 -1.18 1.42
CA GLU A 200 11.20 0.14 0.88
C GLU A 200 10.84 1.28 1.85
N GLU A 201 9.72 1.17 2.57
CA GLU A 201 9.31 2.16 3.58
C GLU A 201 10.24 2.13 4.80
N GLU A 202 10.62 0.93 5.28
CA GLU A 202 11.55 0.78 6.39
C GLU A 202 12.94 1.36 6.05
N GLU A 203 13.44 1.11 4.83
CA GLU A 203 14.72 1.67 4.37
C GLU A 203 14.68 3.21 4.28
N ARG A 204 13.55 3.79 3.85
CA ARG A 204 13.36 5.25 3.85
C ARG A 204 13.41 5.83 5.26
N LYS A 205 12.68 5.23 6.21
CA LYS A 205 12.69 5.67 7.61
C LYS A 205 14.09 5.61 8.22
N ARG A 206 14.85 4.55 7.93
CA ARG A 206 16.26 4.44 8.38
C ARG A 206 17.14 5.57 7.82
N LYS A 207 16.98 5.91 6.53
CA LYS A 207 17.74 7.01 5.91
C LYS A 207 17.36 8.37 6.48
N GLU A 208 16.07 8.61 6.73
CA GLU A 208 15.58 9.84 7.36
C GLU A 208 16.12 9.98 8.81
N GLU A 209 16.13 8.89 9.58
CA GLU A 209 16.68 8.89 10.94
C GLU A 209 18.21 9.14 10.94
N GLU A 210 18.94 8.55 9.99
CA GLU A 210 20.39 8.80 9.84
C GLU A 210 20.68 10.26 9.45
N GLU A 211 19.87 10.85 8.56
CA GLU A 211 20.01 12.25 8.17
C GLU A 211 19.68 13.21 9.33
N GLN A 212 18.67 12.89 10.14
CA GLN A 212 18.36 13.66 11.35
C GLN A 212 19.52 13.63 12.34
N LYS A 213 20.11 12.46 12.61
CA LYS A 213 21.28 12.33 13.49
C LYS A 213 22.47 13.15 12.99
N ARG A 214 22.73 13.14 11.67
CA ARG A 214 23.79 13.98 11.07
C ARG A 214 23.53 15.48 11.27
N LYS A 215 22.29 15.94 11.10
CA LYS A 215 21.93 17.35 11.32
C LYS A 215 22.07 17.76 12.78
N GLU A 216 21.65 16.89 13.71
CA GLU A 216 21.81 17.11 15.15
C GLU A 216 23.29 17.18 15.54
N GLU A 217 24.14 16.32 14.96
CA GLU A 217 25.58 16.33 15.18
C GLU A 217 26.23 17.62 14.64
N GLU A 218 25.88 18.05 13.42
CA GLU A 218 26.35 19.31 12.84
C GLU A 218 25.90 20.53 13.66
N GLU A 219 24.66 20.54 14.17
CA GLU A 219 24.16 21.62 15.03
C GLU A 219 24.90 21.65 16.38
N ALA A 220 25.15 20.48 16.98
CA ALA A 220 25.93 20.37 18.20
C ALA A 220 27.37 20.86 18.00
N GLU A 221 27.99 20.57 16.85
CA GLU A 221 29.32 21.07 16.51
C GLU A 221 29.34 22.59 16.35
N ARG A 222 28.32 23.17 15.69
CA ARG A 222 28.18 24.63 15.57
C ARG A 222 28.05 25.30 16.93
N LYS A 223 27.18 24.78 17.82
CA LYS A 223 27.03 25.30 19.18
C LYS A 223 28.33 25.23 19.99
N ARG A 224 29.12 24.16 19.81
CA ARG A 224 30.45 24.04 20.44
C ARG A 224 31.41 25.11 19.94
N LYS A 225 31.45 25.36 18.62
CA LYS A 225 32.30 26.41 18.02
C LYS A 225 31.89 27.81 18.47
N GLU A 226 30.59 28.10 18.53
CA GLU A 226 30.07 29.38 19.03
C GLU A 226 30.44 29.59 20.51
N ALA A 227 30.28 28.57 21.35
CA ALA A 227 30.66 28.64 22.76
C ALA A 227 32.17 28.83 22.95
N GLU A 228 33.00 28.20 22.11
CA GLU A 228 34.46 28.39 22.13
C GLU A 228 34.85 29.82 21.71
N GLU A 229 34.21 30.38 20.67
CA GLU A 229 34.41 31.75 20.23
C GLU A 229 33.98 32.77 21.30
N GLU A 230 32.83 32.55 21.94
CA GLU A 230 32.33 33.39 23.04
C GLU A 230 33.28 33.34 24.24
N ALA A 231 33.78 32.15 24.61
CA ALA A 231 34.78 32.00 25.65
C ALA A 231 36.10 32.72 25.31
N ARG A 232 36.50 32.72 24.03
CA ARG A 232 37.68 33.44 23.56
C ARG A 232 37.49 34.96 23.64
N LYS A 233 36.34 35.48 23.20
CA LYS A 233 35.98 36.91 23.32
C LYS A 233 35.94 37.35 24.79
N LYS A 234 35.40 36.51 25.68
CA LYS A 234 35.36 36.81 27.11
C LYS A 234 36.77 36.88 27.72
N LYS A 235 37.66 35.94 27.37
CA LYS A 235 39.07 35.98 27.78
C LYS A 235 39.80 37.22 27.26
N GLU A 236 39.50 37.65 26.03
CA GLU A 236 40.08 38.84 25.43
C GLU A 236 39.58 40.13 26.11
N ALA A 237 38.29 40.21 26.43
CA ALA A 237 37.71 41.32 27.19
C ALA A 237 38.28 41.40 28.63
N ASP A 238 38.42 40.26 29.32
CA ASP A 238 39.03 40.21 30.65
C ASP A 238 40.51 40.63 30.63
N ALA A 239 41.23 40.36 29.53
CA ALA A 239 42.61 40.80 29.34
C ALA A 239 42.70 42.32 29.10
N GLN A 240 41.80 42.89 28.31
CA GLN A 240 41.72 44.34 28.06
C GLN A 240 41.36 45.12 29.33
N GLN A 241 40.44 44.62 30.16
CA GLN A 241 40.11 45.23 31.46
C GLN A 241 41.27 45.17 32.47
N LYS A 242 42.20 44.23 32.31
CA LYS A 242 43.43 44.17 33.13
C LYS A 242 44.50 45.16 32.68
N GLU A 243 44.52 45.57 31.42
CA GLU A 243 45.43 46.60 30.92
C GLU A 243 44.95 48.04 31.23
N GLU A 244 43.64 48.27 31.42
CA GLU A 244 43.08 49.59 31.71
C GLU A 244 43.05 49.99 33.21
N GLN A 245 43.49 49.13 34.13
CA GLN A 245 43.63 49.54 35.54
C GLN A 245 44.87 50.44 35.72
N PRO A 246 44.75 51.65 36.31
CA PRO A 246 45.88 52.52 36.52
C PRO A 246 46.87 51.87 37.49
N LYS A 247 48.17 51.87 37.13
CA LYS A 247 49.26 51.50 38.05
C LYS A 247 49.17 52.41 39.27
N GLU A 248 48.73 51.88 40.40
CA GLU A 248 48.85 52.55 41.69
C GLU A 248 50.34 52.78 41.97
N VAL A 249 50.72 54.05 42.06
CA VAL A 249 52.04 54.51 42.47
C VAL A 249 52.14 54.24 43.98
N PRO A 250 53.18 53.54 44.47
CA PRO A 250 53.37 53.38 45.92
C PRO A 250 53.64 54.74 46.54
N VAL A 251 52.73 55.20 47.41
CA VAL A 251 52.98 56.36 48.27
C VAL A 251 53.92 55.88 49.38
N GLU A 252 55.12 56.46 49.42
CA GLU A 252 56.09 56.27 50.49
C GLU A 252 55.45 56.64 51.84
N GLU A 253 55.35 55.67 52.74
CA GLU A 253 55.02 55.89 54.13
C GLU A 253 56.28 56.47 54.81
N GLU A 254 56.21 57.77 55.14
CA GLU A 254 57.24 58.51 55.85
C GLU A 254 57.65 57.77 57.13
N ARG A 255 58.90 57.28 57.14
CA ARG A 255 59.64 56.97 58.36
C ARG A 255 59.80 58.26 59.17
N ALA A 256 59.06 58.37 60.27
CA ALA A 256 59.38 59.28 61.36
C ALA A 256 60.10 58.50 62.49
N ASP A 257 61.24 59.04 62.87
CA ASP A 257 62.28 58.48 63.71
C ASP A 257 61.91 58.24 65.19
N ALA A 258 62.51 57.17 65.71
CA ALA A 258 63.26 57.07 66.97
C ALA A 258 62.74 57.78 68.25
N LYS A 259 62.54 56.96 69.30
CA LYS A 259 63.31 56.93 70.57
C LYS A 259 62.55 55.99 71.53
N ASN A 260 63.13 54.84 71.90
CA ASN A 260 64.13 54.63 72.95
C ASN A 260 63.51 54.74 74.36
N GLU A 261 63.99 53.84 75.23
CA GLU A 261 63.63 53.64 76.66
C GLU A 261 62.37 52.79 76.90
N SER A 262 62.32 51.83 77.82
CA SER A 262 63.31 51.12 78.64
C SER A 262 62.51 50.06 79.42
N HIS A 263 63.08 48.88 79.58
CA HIS A 263 62.88 47.90 80.66
C HIS A 263 61.64 47.99 81.56
N ALA A 264 60.83 46.93 81.58
CA ALA A 264 60.79 45.87 82.61
C ALA A 264 59.43 45.17 82.62
#